data_AF-A0A7C7A2C2-F1
#
_entry.id   AF-A0A7C7A2C2-F1
#
_cell.length_a   1.000
_cell.length_b   1.000
_cell.length_c   1.000
_cell.angle_alpha   90.00
_cell.angle_beta   90.00
_cell.angle_gamma   90.00
#
_symmetry.space_group_name_H-M   'P 1'
#
loop_
_entity.id
_entity.type
_entity.pdbx_description
1 polymer ?
#
loop_
_entity_poly.entity_id
_entity_poly.type
_entity_poly.pdbx_seq_one_letter_code
_entity_poly.pdbx_strand_id
1 'polypeptide(L)'
;MDDDLIVCRCEEVTVGDVKRAIEQGAFDVSGVKRRTRAGMGQCQGRTCETLIRGILASELSKRPDEFRLDTVRPPLSPVTFKTLAGGYDE
;
A
#
# COMPACT_ATOMS: atom_id res chain seq x y z
N MET A 1 9.98 9.52 -12.92
CA MET A 1 8.67 9.97 -12.41
C MET A 1 8.90 11.22 -11.58
N ASP A 2 7.93 12.13 -11.59
CA ASP A 2 7.90 13.27 -10.67
C ASP A 2 7.75 12.76 -9.23
N ASP A 3 8.54 13.31 -8.31
CA ASP A 3 8.59 12.88 -6.91
C ASP A 3 7.39 13.39 -6.10
N ASP A 4 6.71 14.45 -6.56
CA ASP A 4 5.53 15.02 -5.90
C ASP A 4 4.22 14.29 -6.27
N LEU A 5 4.28 13.36 -7.22
CA LEU A 5 3.11 12.63 -7.68
C LEU A 5 2.58 11.69 -6.58
N ILE A 6 1.29 11.81 -6.26
CA ILE A 6 0.62 10.99 -5.24
C ILE A 6 0.45 9.54 -5.72
N VAL A 7 1.00 8.61 -4.95
CA VAL A 7 0.89 7.16 -5.15
C VAL A 7 -0.21 6.57 -4.27
N CYS A 8 -0.31 7.01 -3.02
CA CYS A 8 -1.38 6.60 -2.10
C CYS A 8 -2.26 7.79 -1.71
N ARG A 9 -3.47 7.86 -2.28
CA ARG A 9 -4.42 8.93 -1.94
C ARG A 9 -4.89 8.90 -0.49
N CYS A 10 -5.05 7.71 0.11
CA CYS A 10 -5.62 7.62 1.46
C CYS A 10 -4.68 8.09 2.56
N GLU A 11 -3.36 7.95 2.36
CA GLU A 11 -2.33 8.32 3.34
C GLU A 11 -1.44 9.44 2.79
N GLU A 12 -1.83 10.04 1.66
CA GLU A 12 -1.15 11.18 1.01
C GLU A 12 0.35 10.95 0.69
N VAL A 13 0.71 9.71 0.36
CA VAL A 13 2.09 9.29 0.09
C VAL A 13 2.48 9.55 -1.37
N THR A 14 3.62 10.20 -1.61
CA THR A 14 4.14 10.50 -2.95
C THR A 14 5.12 9.45 -3.49
N VAL A 15 5.53 9.58 -4.76
CA VAL A 15 6.63 8.80 -5.34
C VAL A 15 7.92 9.02 -4.56
N GLY A 16 8.23 10.28 -4.19
CA GLY A 16 9.40 10.63 -3.41
C GLY A 16 9.42 9.97 -2.03
N ASP A 17 8.28 9.84 -1.35
CA ASP A 17 8.18 9.09 -0.09
C ASP A 17 8.53 7.62 -0.27
N VAL A 18 8.05 6.99 -1.35
CA VAL A 18 8.34 5.58 -1.63
C VAL A 18 9.84 5.39 -1.92
N LYS A 19 10.45 6.27 -2.70
CA LYS A 19 11.90 6.24 -2.96
C LYS A 19 12.72 6.41 -1.67
N ARG A 20 12.36 7.39 -0.82
CA ARG A 20 12.99 7.56 0.50
C ARG A 20 12.85 6.31 1.36
N ALA A 21 11.70 5.63 1.32
CA ALA A 21 11.52 4.38 2.05
C ALA A 21 12.46 3.27 1.53
N ILE A 22 12.71 3.22 0.22
CA ILE A 22 13.66 2.29 -0.41
C ILE A 22 15.10 2.61 0.03
N GLU A 23 15.49 3.87 0.02
CA GLU A 23 16.79 4.34 0.53
C GLU A 23 16.99 3.97 2.01
N GLN A 24 15.92 4.01 2.81
CA GLN A 24 15.89 3.56 4.21
C GLN A 24 15.82 2.01 4.37
N GLY A 25 16.02 1.25 3.28
CA GLY A 25 16.10 -0.21 3.30
C GLY A 25 14.76 -0.94 3.13
N ALA A 26 13.75 -0.32 2.52
CA ALA A 26 12.59 -1.06 2.04
C ALA A 26 12.94 -1.81 0.75
N PHE A 27 12.69 -3.12 0.73
CA PHE A 27 12.95 -3.99 -0.44
C PHE A 27 11.69 -4.71 -0.95
N ASP A 28 10.54 -4.46 -0.32
CA ASP A 28 9.25 -5.02 -0.70
C ASP A 28 8.10 -4.06 -0.33
N VAL A 29 6.89 -4.38 -0.78
CA VAL A 29 5.68 -3.59 -0.54
C VAL A 29 5.39 -3.46 0.97
N SER A 30 5.63 -4.52 1.75
CA SER A 30 5.48 -4.51 3.21
C SER A 30 6.44 -3.53 3.89
N GLY A 31 7.67 -3.44 3.41
CA GLY A 31 8.70 -2.54 3.89
C GLY A 31 8.39 -1.08 3.61
N VAL A 32 7.84 -0.79 2.43
CA VAL A 32 7.32 0.55 2.08
C VAL A 32 6.10 0.88 2.95
N LYS A 33 5.14 -0.04 3.07
CA LYS A 33 3.95 0.10 3.91
C LYS A 33 4.29 0.42 5.36
N ARG A 34 5.25 -0.27 5.97
CA ARG A 34 5.66 -0.03 7.37
C ARG A 34 6.28 1.35 7.59
N ARG A 35 6.95 1.92 6.57
CA ARG A 35 7.64 3.22 6.67
C ARG A 35 6.75 4.40 6.32
N THR A 36 5.87 4.23 5.33
CA THR A 36 5.06 5.32 4.75
C THR A 36 3.58 5.24 5.09
N ARG A 37 3.13 4.12 5.66
CA ARG A 37 1.71 3.75 5.84
C ARG A 37 0.94 3.52 4.55
N ALA A 38 1.55 3.64 3.37
CA ALA A 38 0.88 3.39 2.10
C ALA A 38 0.23 1.99 2.10
N GLY A 39 -1.07 1.95 1.79
CA GLY A 39 -1.90 0.74 1.85
C GLY A 39 -2.56 0.45 3.21
N MET A 40 -2.40 1.31 4.21
CA MET A 40 -3.11 1.22 5.51
C MET A 40 -4.41 2.02 5.58
N GLY A 41 -4.68 2.89 4.59
CA GLY A 41 -5.89 3.71 4.57
C GLY A 41 -7.16 2.94 4.21
N GLN A 42 -8.29 3.65 4.04
CA GLN A 42 -9.61 3.04 3.84
C GLN A 42 -9.68 2.06 2.65
N CYS A 43 -8.88 2.27 1.60
CA CYS A 43 -8.82 1.37 0.45
C CYS A 43 -8.02 0.08 0.68
N GLN A 44 -7.26 -0.03 1.79
CA GLN A 44 -6.42 -1.18 2.14
C GLN A 44 -5.49 -1.63 0.99
N GLY A 45 -4.82 -0.68 0.33
CA GLY A 45 -3.82 -0.98 -0.71
C GLY A 45 -4.35 -1.17 -2.13
N ARG A 46 -5.66 -1.39 -2.31
CA ARG A 46 -6.29 -1.72 -3.62
C ARG A 46 -5.86 -0.87 -4.81
N THR A 47 -5.56 0.42 -4.58
CA THR A 47 -5.17 1.37 -5.63
C THR A 47 -3.66 1.56 -5.75
N CYS A 48 -2.95 1.61 -4.63
CA CYS A 48 -1.55 2.06 -4.57
C CYS A 48 -0.54 0.91 -4.62
N GLU A 49 -0.95 -0.30 -4.29
CA GLU A 49 -0.03 -1.42 -4.09
C GLU A 49 0.71 -1.84 -5.37
N THR A 50 -0.01 -1.96 -6.48
CA THR A 50 0.57 -2.26 -7.80
C THR A 50 1.48 -1.13 -8.28
N LEU A 51 1.18 0.13 -7.93
CA LEU A 51 2.00 1.29 -8.26
C LEU A 51 3.32 1.25 -7.49
N ILE A 52 3.26 1.02 -6.17
CA ILE A 52 4.43 0.86 -5.30
C ILE A 52 5.31 -0.29 -5.79
N ARG A 53 4.70 -1.41 -6.19
CA ARG A 53 5.42 -2.54 -6.79
C ARG A 53 6.17 -2.14 -8.06
N GLY A 54 5.56 -1.31 -8.91
CA GLY A 54 6.22 -0.77 -10.10
C GLY A 54 7.40 0.14 -9.78
N ILE A 55 7.27 1.00 -8.76
CA ILE A 55 8.36 1.86 -8.28
C ILE A 55 9.51 1.02 -7.74
N LEU A 56 9.22 0.03 -6.86
CA LEU A 56 10.22 -0.89 -6.33
C LEU A 56 10.99 -1.63 -7.45
N ALA A 57 10.26 -2.12 -8.47
CA ALA A 57 10.86 -2.79 -9.61
C ALA A 57 11.80 -1.87 -10.40
N SER A 58 11.39 -0.62 -10.62
CA SER A 58 12.20 0.39 -11.29
C SER A 58 13.45 0.75 -10.49
N GLU A 59 13.31 1.07 -9.20
CA GLU A 59 14.43 1.53 -8.35
C GLU A 59 15.43 0.41 -8.03
N LEU A 60 14.96 -0.82 -7.87
CA LEU A 60 15.81 -1.97 -7.52
C LEU A 60 16.26 -2.79 -8.74
N SER A 61 15.93 -2.36 -9.96
CA SER A 61 16.28 -3.03 -11.23
C SER A 61 15.91 -4.52 -11.25
N LYS A 62 14.71 -4.84 -10.77
CA LYS A 62 14.16 -6.21 -10.72
C LYS A 62 12.83 -6.26 -11.42
N ARG A 63 12.38 -7.46 -11.79
CA ARG A 63 11.08 -7.59 -12.45
C ARG A 63 9.93 -7.38 -11.45
N PRO A 64 8.80 -6.78 -11.85
CA PRO A 64 7.67 -6.55 -10.95
C PRO A 64 7.11 -7.83 -10.29
N ASP A 65 7.22 -8.99 -10.96
CA ASP A 65 6.76 -10.29 -10.46
C ASP A 65 7.59 -10.83 -9.28
N GLU A 66 8.81 -10.31 -9.08
CA GLU A 66 9.66 -10.69 -7.95
C GLU A 66 9.20 -10.07 -6.62
N PHE A 67 8.40 -9.00 -6.69
CA PHE A 67 7.90 -8.30 -5.52
C PHE A 67 6.52 -8.81 -5.14
N ARG A 68 6.44 -9.47 -3.99
CA ARG A 68 5.16 -9.92 -3.43
C ARG A 68 4.31 -8.73 -3.01
N LEU A 69 3.02 -8.87 -3.31
CA LEU A 69 1.97 -8.04 -2.74
C LEU A 69 1.84 -8.35 -1.24
N ASP A 70 1.31 -7.40 -0.50
CA ASP A 70 1.00 -7.50 0.91
C ASP A 70 -0.14 -8.50 1.18
N THR A 71 -0.20 -8.96 2.43
CA THR A 71 -1.15 -9.98 2.84
C THR A 71 -2.54 -9.38 3.00
N VAL A 72 -3.53 -9.94 2.30
CA VAL A 72 -4.95 -9.60 2.49
C VAL A 72 -5.42 -10.12 3.84
N ARG A 73 -6.07 -9.27 4.64
CA ARG A 73 -6.61 -9.61 5.96
C ARG A 73 -8.11 -9.35 6.00
N PRO A 74 -8.93 -10.28 6.52
CA PRO A 74 -10.35 -10.03 6.76
C PRO A 74 -10.58 -8.95 7.84
N PRO A 75 -11.68 -8.18 7.77
CA PRO A 75 -12.66 -8.15 6.69
C PRO A 75 -12.15 -7.39 5.44
N LEU A 76 -12.57 -7.80 4.24
CA LEU A 76 -12.06 -7.22 2.98
C LEU A 76 -12.40 -5.72 2.84
N SER A 77 -13.57 -5.32 3.31
CA SER A 77 -14.01 -3.94 3.47
C SER A 77 -14.36 -3.69 4.93
N PRO A 78 -14.31 -2.43 5.40
CA PRO A 78 -14.83 -2.07 6.71
C PRO A 78 -16.29 -2.53 6.84
N VAL A 79 -16.60 -3.16 7.97
CA VAL A 79 -17.94 -3.58 8.37
C VAL A 79 -18.23 -3.00 9.75
N THR A 80 -19.48 -2.71 10.03
CA THR A 80 -19.86 -2.19 11.35
C THR A 80 -19.75 -3.31 12.39
N PHE A 81 -19.53 -2.94 13.66
CA PHE A 81 -19.59 -3.92 14.74
C PHE A 81 -20.99 -4.53 14.89
N LYS A 82 -22.06 -3.80 14.53
CA LYS A 82 -23.43 -4.32 14.48
C LYS A 82 -23.51 -5.52 13.54
N THR A 83 -23.02 -5.37 12.30
CA THR A 83 -22.97 -6.44 11.31
C THR A 83 -22.14 -7.63 11.79
N LEU A 84 -20.98 -7.37 12.39
CA LEU A 84 -20.13 -8.43 12.94
C LEU A 84 -20.79 -9.19 14.11
N ALA A 85 -21.62 -8.51 14.91
CA ALA A 85 -22.38 -9.11 16.02
C ALA A 85 -23.65 -9.84 15.55
N GLY A 86 -23.91 -9.91 14.24
CA GLY A 86 -25.09 -10.57 13.66
C GLY A 86 -26.34 -9.68 13.55
N GLY A 87 -26.20 -8.37 13.81
CA GLY A 87 -27.26 -7.41 13.56
C GLY A 87 -27.26 -6.98 12.09
N TYR A 88 -28.44 -6.89 11.47
CA TYR A 88 -28.58 -6.32 10.12
C TYR A 88 -28.73 -4.81 10.22
N ASP A 89 -28.17 -4.06 9.27
CA ASP A 89 -28.49 -2.65 9.13
C ASP A 89 -29.95 -2.56 8.64
N GLU A 90 -30.77 -1.82 9.38
CA GLU A 90 -32.14 -1.46 8.98
C GLU A 90 -32.09 -0.24 8.06
#